data_AF-A0A919B2U7-F1
#
_entry.id   AF-A0A919B2U7-F1
#
_cell.length_a   1.000
_cell.length_b   1.000
_cell.length_c   1.000
_cell.angle_alpha   90.00
_cell.angle_beta   90.00
_cell.angle_gamma   90.00
#
_symmetry.space_group_name_H-M   'P 1'
#
loop_
_entity.id
_entity.type
_entity.pdbx_description
1 polymer ?
#
loop_
_entity_poly.entity_id
_entity_poly.type
_entity_poly.pdbx_seq_one_letter_code
_entity_poly.pdbx_strand_id
1 'polypeptide(L)'
;MSNDEGLRLDEFLAYKAELEEKVQQFALGMKQRVAEAEEVVAELIERLPAGEAAPSADGAAKECLPWSLRASAQDWQDLAGWVDWLGRHYAPQLHLRIWPCWPQHGGVVEELAALHSAWRAAAEADADPAGAGSEMAYWHQMWLWPTVERIRQNYMFRECETGHSPDRPGRATDAEALEARIAAAAEERRRRENARYAFFAEVPQGSTPDRPDGLWRNEGDAWEYFSLLDWSWHPAGDLPVPHQTLRPLPTDDALALAADRARWVTYWAHYADALAHHAGQPPTTVCRRRRSPERVYDEAYGPDGAWEPTTAVHDFFDPRPSDPPHLVEIAAAEAERLLHELCGAKGATDL
;
A
#
# COMPACT_ATOMS: atom_id res chain seq x y z
N MET A 1 -6.87 1.14 -79.10
CA MET A 1 -6.41 1.28 -77.70
C MET A 1 -7.58 1.76 -76.84
N SER A 2 -8.58 0.90 -76.51
CA SER A 2 -9.70 1.34 -75.65
C SER A 2 -10.56 0.21 -75.04
N ASN A 3 -10.03 -1.00 -74.84
CA ASN A 3 -10.81 -2.11 -74.24
C ASN A 3 -10.16 -2.74 -73.00
N ASP A 4 -8.91 -2.37 -72.66
CA ASP A 4 -8.13 -2.99 -71.57
C ASP A 4 -8.25 -2.22 -70.24
N GLU A 5 -8.69 -0.96 -70.30
CA GLU A 5 -8.84 -0.08 -69.12
C GLU A 5 -10.21 -0.23 -68.43
N GLY A 6 -11.26 -0.58 -69.18
CA GLY A 6 -12.62 -0.82 -68.67
C GLY A 6 -12.76 -2.12 -67.89
N LEU A 7 -12.16 -3.21 -68.38
CA LEU A 7 -12.11 -4.51 -67.69
C LEU A 7 -11.43 -4.42 -66.31
N ARG A 8 -10.40 -3.57 -66.20
CA ARG A 8 -9.65 -3.36 -64.94
C ARG A 8 -10.40 -2.53 -63.91
N LEU A 9 -11.26 -1.61 -64.36
CA LEU A 9 -12.12 -0.82 -63.49
C LEU A 9 -13.30 -1.67 -62.97
N ASP A 10 -13.88 -2.51 -63.82
CA ASP A 10 -14.97 -3.41 -63.42
C ASP A 10 -14.47 -4.48 -62.41
N GLU A 11 -13.28 -5.02 -62.61
CA GLU A 11 -12.62 -5.91 -61.63
C GLU A 11 -12.33 -5.20 -60.29
N PHE A 12 -11.88 -3.94 -60.34
CA PHE A 12 -11.63 -3.15 -59.13
C PHE A 12 -12.93 -2.82 -58.37
N LEU A 13 -14.01 -2.50 -59.10
CA LEU A 13 -15.33 -2.26 -58.50
C LEU A 13 -15.92 -3.53 -57.89
N ALA A 14 -15.74 -4.69 -58.54
CA ALA A 14 -16.14 -5.98 -58.00
C ALA A 14 -15.36 -6.32 -56.72
N TYR A 15 -14.03 -6.12 -56.72
CA TYR A 15 -13.19 -6.34 -55.54
C TYR A 15 -13.54 -5.40 -54.39
N LYS A 16 -13.84 -4.13 -54.69
CA LYS A 16 -14.28 -3.16 -53.69
C LYS A 16 -15.61 -3.59 -53.05
N ALA A 17 -16.57 -4.04 -53.85
CA ALA A 17 -17.86 -4.52 -53.33
C ALA A 17 -17.68 -5.76 -52.43
N GLU A 18 -16.83 -6.70 -52.83
CA GLU A 18 -16.51 -7.89 -52.02
C GLU A 18 -15.80 -7.51 -50.70
N LEU A 19 -14.90 -6.53 -50.74
CA LEU A 19 -14.23 -6.04 -49.54
C LEU A 19 -15.21 -5.33 -48.60
N GLU A 20 -16.08 -4.48 -49.12
CA GLU A 20 -17.12 -3.80 -48.34
C GLU A 20 -18.06 -4.81 -47.66
N GLU A 21 -18.45 -5.87 -48.36
CA GLU A 21 -19.24 -6.97 -47.80
C GLU A 21 -18.49 -7.68 -46.67
N LYS A 22 -17.22 -8.04 -46.87
CA LYS A 22 -16.40 -8.70 -45.83
C LYS A 22 -16.18 -7.81 -44.60
N VAL A 23 -15.98 -6.51 -44.79
CA VAL A 23 -15.83 -5.54 -43.70
C VAL A 23 -17.14 -5.41 -42.92
N GLN A 24 -18.29 -5.39 -43.60
CA GLN A 24 -19.60 -5.37 -42.95
C GLN A 24 -19.87 -6.65 -42.16
N GLN A 25 -19.57 -7.82 -42.72
CA GLN A 25 -19.68 -9.11 -42.03
C GLN A 25 -18.77 -9.16 -40.79
N PHE A 26 -17.54 -8.69 -40.91
CA PHE A 26 -16.59 -8.61 -39.79
C PHE A 26 -17.07 -7.66 -38.69
N ALA A 27 -17.56 -6.47 -39.05
CA ALA A 27 -18.09 -5.50 -38.10
C ALA A 27 -19.33 -6.03 -37.38
N LEU A 28 -20.21 -6.77 -38.08
CA LEU A 28 -21.37 -7.40 -37.48
C LEU A 28 -20.97 -8.51 -36.50
N GLY A 29 -20.03 -9.38 -36.89
CA GLY A 29 -19.49 -10.43 -36.01
C GLY A 29 -18.69 -9.88 -34.82
N MET A 30 -18.05 -8.71 -34.94
CA MET A 30 -17.46 -8.02 -33.80
C MET A 30 -18.52 -7.50 -32.83
N LYS A 31 -19.59 -6.87 -33.34
CA LYS A 31 -20.69 -6.39 -32.49
C LYS A 31 -21.37 -7.53 -31.73
N GLN A 32 -21.58 -8.66 -32.39
CA GLN A 32 -22.18 -9.82 -31.75
C GLN A 32 -21.29 -10.38 -30.63
N ARG A 33 -19.98 -10.50 -30.86
CA ARG A 33 -19.03 -10.95 -29.82
C ARG A 33 -18.89 -9.96 -28.66
N VAL A 34 -18.99 -8.65 -28.92
CA VAL A 34 -19.01 -7.64 -27.86
C VAL A 34 -20.29 -7.78 -27.02
N ALA A 35 -21.45 -7.98 -27.65
CA ALA A 35 -22.70 -8.21 -26.93
C ALA A 35 -22.67 -9.50 -26.08
N GLU A 36 -22.13 -10.59 -26.62
CA GLU A 36 -21.92 -11.84 -25.87
C GLU A 36 -20.96 -11.65 -24.69
N ALA A 37 -19.87 -10.89 -24.88
CA ALA A 37 -18.95 -10.57 -23.80
C ALA A 37 -19.58 -9.67 -22.73
N GLU A 38 -20.40 -8.68 -23.13
CA GLU A 38 -21.15 -7.82 -22.21
C GLU A 38 -22.16 -8.63 -21.39
N GLU A 39 -22.83 -9.63 -21.99
CA GLU A 39 -23.76 -10.53 -21.30
C GLU A 39 -23.04 -11.42 -20.29
N VAL A 40 -21.90 -12.03 -20.66
CA VAL A 40 -21.08 -12.84 -19.74
C VAL A 40 -20.51 -11.99 -18.61
N VAL A 41 -20.07 -10.76 -18.90
CA VAL A 41 -19.58 -9.82 -17.88
C VAL A 41 -20.72 -9.41 -16.95
N ALA A 42 -21.93 -9.16 -17.47
CA ALA A 42 -23.10 -8.87 -16.64
C ALA A 42 -23.47 -10.05 -15.73
N GLU A 43 -23.46 -11.29 -16.24
CA GLU A 43 -23.69 -12.51 -15.44
C GLU A 43 -22.63 -12.66 -14.34
N LEU A 44 -21.36 -12.40 -14.65
CA LEU A 44 -20.27 -12.43 -13.68
C LEU A 44 -20.43 -11.33 -12.62
N ILE A 45 -20.81 -10.12 -13.02
CA ILE A 45 -21.11 -8.99 -12.11
C ILE A 45 -22.31 -9.31 -11.20
N GLU A 46 -23.31 -10.04 -11.68
CA GLU A 46 -24.46 -10.46 -10.87
C GLU A 46 -24.16 -11.67 -9.97
N ARG A 47 -23.15 -12.47 -10.29
CA ARG A 47 -22.67 -13.59 -9.44
C ARG A 47 -21.63 -13.16 -8.41
N LEU A 48 -20.93 -12.06 -8.64
CA LEU A 48 -20.00 -11.45 -7.69
C LEU A 48 -20.59 -11.06 -6.32
N PRO A 49 -21.84 -10.57 -6.16
CA PRO A 49 -22.40 -10.23 -4.85
C PRO A 49 -22.71 -11.48 -4.00
N ALA A 50 -22.81 -12.67 -4.59
CA ALA A 50 -22.91 -13.92 -3.83
C ALA A 50 -21.53 -14.36 -3.25
N GLY A 51 -20.43 -13.87 -3.81
CA GLY A 51 -19.07 -14.06 -3.30
C GLY A 51 -18.54 -12.91 -2.45
N GLU A 52 -19.04 -11.69 -2.65
CA GLU A 52 -18.59 -10.47 -1.96
C GLU A 52 -19.49 -10.03 -0.80
N ALA A 53 -20.66 -10.65 -0.61
CA ALA A 53 -21.49 -10.45 0.59
C ALA A 53 -21.04 -11.30 1.80
N ALA A 54 -19.74 -11.58 1.92
CA ALA A 54 -19.15 -11.78 3.24
C ALA A 54 -18.87 -10.39 3.82
N PRO A 55 -19.32 -10.06 5.04
CA PRO A 55 -19.08 -8.74 5.59
C PRO A 55 -17.58 -8.46 5.63
N SER A 56 -17.18 -7.30 5.10
CA SER A 56 -15.91 -6.65 5.43
C SER A 56 -15.88 -6.38 6.93
N ALA A 57 -15.48 -7.39 7.70
CA ALA A 57 -14.91 -7.21 9.00
C ALA A 57 -13.44 -6.86 8.80
N ASP A 58 -13.04 -5.69 9.30
CA ASP A 58 -11.66 -5.29 9.62
C ASP A 58 -10.64 -6.40 9.52
N GLY A 59 -9.67 -6.30 8.59
CA GLY A 59 -8.29 -6.81 8.71
C GLY A 59 -8.06 -8.21 9.31
N ALA A 60 -9.08 -9.06 9.38
CA ALA A 60 -9.00 -10.35 10.00
C ALA A 60 -8.31 -11.22 8.98
N ALA A 61 -7.03 -11.49 9.23
CA ALA A 61 -6.27 -12.46 8.47
C ALA A 61 -7.18 -13.67 8.22
N LYS A 62 -7.48 -13.94 6.94
CA LYS A 62 -8.30 -15.08 6.52
C LYS A 62 -7.74 -16.30 7.22
N GLU A 63 -8.45 -16.83 8.21
CA GLU A 63 -7.93 -17.89 9.07
C GLU A 63 -7.47 -19.05 8.18
N CYS A 64 -6.15 -19.29 8.17
CA CYS A 64 -5.57 -20.43 7.48
C CYS A 64 -5.90 -21.69 8.28
N LEU A 65 -7.12 -22.21 8.12
CA LEU A 65 -7.55 -23.44 8.77
C LEU A 65 -6.90 -24.65 8.06
N PRO A 66 -6.30 -25.59 8.82
CA PRO A 66 -5.78 -26.84 8.26
C PRO A 66 -6.91 -27.66 7.61
N TRP A 67 -6.59 -28.47 6.62
CA TRP A 67 -7.49 -29.43 5.97
C TRP A 67 -8.31 -30.21 7.01
N SER A 68 -7.68 -30.67 8.10
CA SER A 68 -8.34 -31.44 9.15
C SER A 68 -9.53 -30.73 9.81
N LEU A 69 -9.51 -29.38 9.89
CA LEU A 69 -10.58 -28.59 10.51
C LEU A 69 -11.66 -28.16 9.51
N ARG A 70 -11.33 -28.09 8.22
CA ARG A 70 -12.30 -27.76 7.15
C ARG A 70 -12.93 -28.98 6.47
N ALA A 71 -12.33 -30.16 6.61
CA ALA A 71 -12.80 -31.40 6.01
C ALA A 71 -14.04 -31.94 6.73
N SER A 72 -15.01 -32.45 5.96
CA SER A 72 -16.15 -33.18 6.48
C SER A 72 -15.76 -34.62 6.88
N ALA A 73 -16.65 -35.31 7.60
CA ALA A 73 -16.45 -36.73 7.91
C ALA A 73 -16.34 -37.59 6.63
N GLN A 74 -17.03 -37.21 5.55
CA GLN A 74 -16.93 -37.91 4.27
C GLN A 74 -15.55 -37.71 3.64
N ASP A 75 -15.03 -36.48 3.66
CA ASP A 75 -13.69 -36.19 3.12
C ASP A 75 -12.59 -37.01 3.82
N TRP A 76 -12.73 -37.21 5.14
CA TRP A 76 -11.85 -38.09 5.91
C TRP A 76 -11.94 -39.56 5.49
N GLN A 77 -13.16 -40.06 5.25
CA GLN A 77 -13.37 -41.44 4.81
C GLN A 77 -12.84 -41.66 3.39
N ASP A 78 -13.07 -40.70 2.49
CA ASP A 78 -12.59 -40.74 1.12
C ASP A 78 -11.05 -40.72 1.07
N LEU A 79 -10.42 -39.83 1.87
CA LEU A 79 -8.97 -39.78 1.97
C LEU A 79 -8.41 -41.09 2.53
N ALA A 80 -9.00 -41.64 3.60
CA ALA A 80 -8.56 -42.91 4.17
C ALA A 80 -8.69 -44.08 3.17
N GLY A 81 -9.83 -44.17 2.47
CA GLY A 81 -10.05 -45.18 1.43
C GLY A 81 -9.05 -45.06 0.29
N TRP A 82 -8.72 -43.83 -0.11
CA TRP A 82 -7.71 -43.56 -1.13
C TRP A 82 -6.29 -43.89 -0.67
N VAL A 83 -5.90 -43.56 0.58
CA VAL A 83 -4.58 -43.93 1.14
C VAL A 83 -4.43 -45.46 1.21
N ASP A 84 -5.49 -46.17 1.60
CA ASP A 84 -5.50 -47.63 1.61
C ASP A 84 -5.38 -48.21 0.18
N TRP A 85 -6.07 -47.62 -0.80
CA TRP A 85 -5.91 -47.95 -2.21
C TRP A 85 -4.47 -47.72 -2.67
N LEU A 86 -3.88 -46.56 -2.35
CA LEU A 86 -2.51 -46.23 -2.69
C LEU A 86 -1.53 -47.27 -2.15
N GLY A 87 -1.68 -47.66 -0.87
CA GLY A 87 -0.86 -48.67 -0.22
C GLY A 87 -0.96 -50.05 -0.88
N ARG A 88 -2.17 -50.46 -1.30
CA ARG A 88 -2.40 -51.73 -2.01
C ARG A 88 -1.84 -51.75 -3.43
N HIS A 89 -1.93 -50.64 -4.16
CA HIS A 89 -1.66 -50.60 -5.60
C HIS A 89 -0.24 -50.17 -5.97
N TYR A 90 0.36 -49.25 -5.21
CA TYR A 90 1.76 -48.87 -5.43
C TYR A 90 2.74 -49.70 -4.60
N ALA A 91 2.23 -50.43 -3.59
CA ALA A 91 3.00 -51.29 -2.70
C ALA A 91 4.36 -50.67 -2.32
N PRO A 92 4.37 -49.44 -1.75
CA PRO A 92 5.62 -48.73 -1.48
C PRO A 92 6.55 -49.62 -0.65
N GLN A 93 7.84 -49.58 -0.96
CA GLN A 93 8.86 -50.30 -0.20
C GLN A 93 8.70 -50.01 1.30
N LEU A 94 9.11 -50.92 2.17
CA LEU A 94 8.88 -50.80 3.63
C LEU A 94 9.24 -49.42 4.19
N HIS A 95 10.29 -48.79 3.65
CA HIS A 95 10.76 -47.48 4.08
C HIS A 95 9.93 -46.27 3.57
N LEU A 96 8.99 -46.46 2.64
CA LEU A 96 8.08 -45.46 2.07
C LEU A 96 6.61 -45.71 2.44
N ARG A 97 6.34 -46.63 3.38
CA ARG A 97 4.97 -46.90 3.83
C ARG A 97 4.42 -45.73 4.63
N ILE A 98 3.17 -45.39 4.37
CA ILE A 98 2.39 -44.48 5.20
C ILE A 98 1.87 -45.29 6.39
N TRP A 99 2.20 -44.88 7.61
CA TRP A 99 1.78 -45.59 8.82
C TRP A 99 0.29 -45.37 9.13
N PRO A 100 -0.41 -46.36 9.73
CA PRO A 100 -1.84 -46.24 10.06
C PRO A 100 -2.20 -45.07 10.99
N CYS A 101 -1.23 -44.56 11.74
CA CYS A 101 -1.42 -43.40 12.61
C CYS A 101 -1.39 -42.06 11.85
N TRP A 102 -1.27 -42.04 10.52
CA TRP A 102 -1.26 -40.81 9.71
C TRP A 102 -2.36 -39.79 10.05
N PRO A 103 -3.60 -40.16 10.44
CA PRO A 103 -4.62 -39.16 10.79
C PRO A 103 -4.28 -38.33 12.02
N GLN A 104 -3.34 -38.80 12.86
CA GLN A 104 -2.90 -38.12 14.08
C GLN A 104 -1.75 -37.13 13.83
N HIS A 105 -1.26 -37.04 12.59
CA HIS A 105 -0.14 -36.19 12.20
C HIS A 105 -0.60 -35.08 11.25
N GLY A 106 -0.72 -33.85 11.75
CA GLY A 106 -1.36 -32.75 11.02
C GLY A 106 -0.67 -32.46 9.68
N GLY A 107 0.66 -32.41 9.68
CA GLY A 107 1.42 -32.17 8.44
C GLY A 107 1.33 -33.32 7.42
N VAL A 108 1.13 -34.56 7.88
CA VAL A 108 0.92 -35.72 7.00
C VAL A 108 -0.46 -35.67 6.37
N VAL A 109 -1.47 -35.28 7.15
CA VAL A 109 -2.84 -35.07 6.67
C VAL A 109 -2.86 -34.02 5.56
N GLU A 110 -2.16 -32.89 5.71
CA GLU A 110 -2.07 -31.85 4.67
C GLU A 110 -1.42 -32.38 3.38
N GLU A 111 -0.27 -33.05 3.49
CA GLU A 111 0.46 -33.59 2.33
C GLU A 111 -0.38 -34.65 1.58
N LEU A 112 -1.05 -35.56 2.31
CA LEU A 112 -1.90 -36.59 1.71
C LEU A 112 -3.18 -36.01 1.11
N ALA A 113 -3.82 -35.04 1.77
CA ALA A 113 -5.00 -34.37 1.24
C ALA A 113 -4.68 -33.59 -0.05
N ALA A 114 -3.55 -32.89 -0.09
CA ALA A 114 -3.08 -32.20 -1.29
C ALA A 114 -2.76 -33.19 -2.42
N LEU A 115 -2.06 -34.29 -2.11
CA LEU A 115 -1.73 -35.33 -3.08
C LEU A 115 -2.98 -36.03 -3.64
N HIS A 116 -3.96 -36.32 -2.79
CA HIS A 116 -5.25 -36.89 -3.19
C HIS A 116 -6.01 -35.92 -4.09
N SER A 117 -6.04 -34.63 -3.76
CA SER A 117 -6.67 -33.62 -4.60
C SER A 117 -6.03 -33.54 -5.98
N ALA A 118 -4.69 -33.56 -6.05
CA ALA A 118 -3.96 -33.60 -7.32
C ALA A 118 -4.22 -34.89 -8.11
N TRP A 119 -4.33 -36.03 -7.43
CA TRP A 119 -4.67 -37.31 -8.06
C TRP A 119 -6.07 -37.28 -8.67
N ARG A 120 -7.07 -36.75 -7.95
CA ARG A 120 -8.45 -36.66 -8.48
C ARG A 120 -8.51 -35.79 -9.73
N ALA A 121 -7.83 -34.63 -9.72
CA ALA A 121 -7.76 -33.75 -10.89
C ALA A 121 -7.08 -34.45 -12.08
N ALA A 122 -5.97 -35.15 -11.84
CA ALA A 122 -5.29 -35.91 -12.88
C ALA A 122 -6.15 -37.08 -13.41
N ALA A 123 -6.88 -37.77 -12.54
CA ALA A 123 -7.76 -38.87 -12.90
C ALA A 123 -8.97 -38.39 -13.72
N GLU A 124 -9.53 -37.24 -13.36
CA GLU A 124 -10.61 -36.60 -14.11
C GLU A 124 -10.14 -36.17 -15.51
N ALA A 125 -8.96 -35.56 -15.60
CA ALA A 125 -8.36 -35.17 -16.87
C ALA A 125 -8.00 -36.36 -17.78
N ASP A 126 -7.58 -37.49 -17.19
CA ASP A 126 -7.29 -38.73 -17.92
C ASP A 126 -8.57 -39.43 -18.43
N ALA A 127 -9.69 -39.24 -17.72
CA ALA A 127 -10.99 -39.77 -18.12
C ALA A 127 -11.66 -38.96 -19.25
N ASP A 128 -11.22 -37.72 -19.51
CA ASP A 128 -11.73 -36.87 -20.59
C ASP A 128 -11.17 -37.31 -21.96
N PRO A 129 -12.03 -37.80 -22.89
CA PRO A 129 -11.60 -38.21 -24.23
C PRO A 129 -11.01 -37.08 -25.09
N ALA A 130 -11.27 -35.81 -24.73
CA ALA A 130 -10.70 -34.64 -25.41
C ALA A 130 -9.34 -34.21 -24.83
N GLY A 131 -8.90 -34.81 -23.72
CA GLY A 131 -7.67 -34.48 -23.02
C GLY A 131 -6.40 -34.98 -23.73
N ALA A 132 -5.26 -34.37 -23.40
CA ALA A 132 -3.94 -34.74 -23.94
C ALA A 132 -3.38 -36.07 -23.35
N GLY A 133 -4.00 -36.64 -22.31
CA GLY A 133 -3.68 -37.96 -21.76
C GLY A 133 -2.35 -38.08 -21.00
N SER A 134 -1.79 -36.98 -20.48
CA SER A 134 -0.48 -36.98 -19.81
C SER A 134 -0.50 -36.64 -18.32
N GLU A 135 -1.63 -36.14 -17.80
CA GLU A 135 -1.75 -35.65 -16.43
C GLU A 135 -1.50 -36.74 -15.38
N MET A 136 -2.03 -37.94 -15.60
CA MET A 136 -1.81 -39.07 -14.69
C MET A 136 -0.34 -39.49 -14.67
N ALA A 137 0.29 -39.59 -15.84
CA ALA A 137 1.72 -39.90 -15.94
C ALA A 137 2.60 -38.83 -15.27
N TYR A 138 2.23 -37.55 -15.43
CA TYR A 138 2.87 -36.43 -14.75
C TYR A 138 2.70 -36.53 -13.22
N TRP A 139 1.50 -36.88 -12.74
CA TRP A 139 1.24 -37.05 -11.32
C TRP A 139 2.11 -38.13 -10.67
N HIS A 140 2.31 -39.27 -11.35
CA HIS A 140 3.22 -40.31 -10.86
C HIS A 140 4.65 -39.82 -10.71
N GLN A 141 5.14 -39.08 -11.70
CA GLN A 141 6.55 -38.66 -11.76
C GLN A 141 6.85 -37.50 -10.80
N MET A 142 5.95 -36.52 -10.74
CA MET A 142 6.23 -35.24 -10.10
C MET A 142 5.63 -35.11 -8.70
N TRP A 143 4.51 -35.79 -8.43
CA TRP A 143 3.75 -35.57 -7.19
C TRP A 143 3.79 -36.77 -6.25
N LEU A 144 3.52 -37.98 -6.74
CA LEU A 144 3.42 -39.17 -5.88
C LEU A 144 4.70 -39.44 -5.09
N TRP A 145 5.78 -39.82 -5.78
CA TRP A 145 7.00 -40.27 -5.09
C TRP A 145 7.67 -39.16 -4.27
N PRO A 146 7.82 -37.92 -4.78
CA PRO A 146 8.40 -36.85 -3.98
C PRO A 146 7.59 -36.54 -2.71
N THR A 147 6.27 -36.65 -2.75
CA THR A 147 5.43 -36.39 -1.58
C THR A 147 5.54 -37.50 -0.54
N VAL A 148 5.51 -38.77 -0.96
CA VAL A 148 5.72 -39.91 -0.05
C VAL A 148 7.10 -39.86 0.61
N GLU A 149 8.14 -39.46 -0.14
CA GLU A 149 9.48 -39.24 0.41
C GLU A 149 9.53 -38.10 1.43
N ARG A 150 8.90 -36.95 1.14
CA ARG A 150 8.81 -35.82 2.11
C ARG A 150 8.07 -36.24 3.39
N ILE A 151 6.95 -36.95 3.26
CA ILE A 151 6.21 -37.48 4.42
C ILE A 151 7.14 -38.31 5.30
N ARG A 152 7.93 -39.19 4.69
CA ARG A 152 8.89 -40.04 5.40
C ARG A 152 10.00 -39.26 6.08
N GLN A 153 10.56 -38.25 5.41
CA GLN A 153 11.71 -37.48 5.88
C GLN A 153 11.34 -36.50 7.01
N ASN A 154 10.18 -35.84 6.89
CA ASN A 154 9.85 -34.70 7.73
C ASN A 154 8.88 -35.02 8.89
N TYR A 155 8.06 -36.07 8.76
CA TYR A 155 6.95 -36.30 9.70
C TYR A 155 6.96 -37.69 10.35
N MET A 156 7.45 -38.73 9.65
CA MET A 156 7.39 -40.10 10.16
C MET A 156 8.65 -40.48 10.95
N PHE A 157 8.49 -40.60 12.26
CA PHE A 157 9.51 -41.13 13.17
C PHE A 157 9.55 -42.67 13.12
N ARG A 158 10.70 -43.29 13.43
CA ARG A 158 10.82 -44.77 13.45
C ARG A 158 9.90 -45.38 14.52
N GLU A 159 9.60 -44.60 15.53
CA GLU A 159 8.77 -44.93 16.68
C GLU A 159 7.34 -45.29 16.27
N CYS A 160 6.78 -44.62 15.24
CA CYS A 160 5.44 -44.86 14.69
C CYS A 160 5.23 -46.27 14.11
N GLU A 161 6.31 -47.01 13.83
CA GLU A 161 6.25 -48.43 13.41
C GLU A 161 5.78 -49.35 14.56
N THR A 162 6.07 -48.98 15.81
CA THR A 162 5.78 -49.79 17.00
C THR A 162 4.81 -49.12 17.99
N GLY A 163 4.60 -47.81 17.86
CA GLY A 163 3.63 -47.04 18.65
C GLY A 163 3.57 -45.57 18.21
N HIS A 164 2.40 -44.93 18.31
CA HIS A 164 2.25 -43.54 17.89
C HIS A 164 3.16 -42.58 18.69
N SER A 165 3.83 -41.68 17.98
CA SER A 165 4.57 -40.55 18.56
C SER A 165 3.90 -39.24 18.15
N PRO A 166 3.56 -38.33 19.08
CA PRO A 166 2.89 -37.08 18.74
C PRO A 166 3.79 -36.11 17.94
N ASP A 167 3.17 -35.24 17.16
CA ASP A 167 3.85 -34.16 16.43
C ASP A 167 4.51 -33.16 17.39
N ARG A 168 5.68 -32.66 16.99
CA ARG A 168 6.33 -31.54 17.69
C ARG A 168 5.86 -30.23 17.07
N PRO A 169 5.15 -29.36 17.81
CA PRO A 169 4.69 -28.10 17.25
C PRO A 169 5.87 -27.23 16.84
N GLY A 170 5.73 -26.54 15.72
CA GLY A 170 6.66 -25.50 15.29
C GLY A 170 6.68 -24.33 16.29
N ARG A 171 7.79 -23.59 16.32
CA ARG A 171 7.83 -22.33 17.08
C ARG A 171 7.11 -21.25 16.27
N ALA A 172 6.29 -20.46 16.95
CA ALA A 172 5.67 -19.30 16.34
C ALA A 172 6.73 -18.27 15.89
N THR A 173 6.38 -17.46 14.89
CA THR A 173 7.18 -16.30 14.51
C THR A 173 7.32 -15.36 15.69
N ASP A 174 8.55 -14.89 15.93
CA ASP A 174 8.82 -13.84 16.90
C ASP A 174 8.32 -12.49 16.36
N ALA A 175 7.22 -11.99 16.93
CA ALA A 175 6.57 -10.76 16.49
C ALA A 175 7.47 -9.52 16.71
N GLU A 176 8.19 -9.47 17.84
CA GLU A 176 9.07 -8.36 18.18
C GLU A 176 10.26 -8.31 17.20
N ALA A 177 10.87 -9.46 16.92
CA ALA A 177 11.94 -9.54 15.93
C ALA A 177 11.47 -9.16 14.52
N LEU A 178 10.25 -9.53 14.14
CA LEU A 178 9.65 -9.16 12.86
C LEU A 178 9.44 -7.65 12.76
N GLU A 179 8.82 -7.04 13.76
CA GLU A 179 8.59 -5.59 13.83
C GLU A 179 9.91 -4.82 13.78
N ALA A 180 10.91 -5.24 14.55
CA ALA A 180 12.25 -4.66 14.51
C ALA A 180 12.87 -4.76 13.12
N ARG A 181 12.72 -5.89 12.42
CA ARG A 181 13.24 -6.06 11.07
C ARG A 181 12.53 -5.18 10.05
N ILE A 182 11.22 -4.98 10.20
CA ILE A 182 10.40 -4.09 9.36
C ILE A 182 10.85 -2.64 9.57
N ALA A 183 10.98 -2.20 10.82
CA ALA A 183 11.45 -0.86 11.16
C ALA A 183 12.85 -0.59 10.59
N ALA A 184 13.79 -1.52 10.78
CA ALA A 184 15.14 -1.42 10.22
C ALA A 184 15.13 -1.36 8.69
N ALA A 185 14.24 -2.11 8.02
CA ALA A 185 14.10 -2.06 6.57
C ALA A 185 13.55 -0.71 6.09
N ALA A 186 12.58 -0.15 6.81
CA ALA A 186 12.01 1.15 6.50
C ALA A 186 13.05 2.27 6.65
N GLU A 187 13.84 2.21 7.72
CA GLU A 187 14.90 3.18 7.97
C GLU A 187 16.01 3.12 6.91
N GLU A 188 16.44 1.91 6.54
CA GLU A 188 17.42 1.73 5.47
C GLU A 188 16.91 2.24 4.11
N ARG A 189 15.62 2.03 3.79
CA ARG A 189 15.01 2.61 2.57
C ARG A 189 15.05 4.12 2.59
N ARG A 190 14.62 4.74 3.70
CA ARG A 190 14.62 6.20 3.88
C ARG A 190 16.03 6.78 3.77
N ARG A 191 17.02 6.12 4.39
CA ARG A 191 18.44 6.51 4.30
C ARG A 191 18.95 6.46 2.86
N ARG A 192 18.65 5.39 2.12
CA ARG A 192 19.04 5.26 0.70
C ARG A 192 18.36 6.28 -0.20
N GLU A 193 17.10 6.57 0.07
CA GLU A 193 16.35 7.60 -0.65
C GLU A 193 16.97 8.98 -0.40
N ASN A 194 17.16 9.36 0.86
CA ASN A 194 17.74 10.66 1.22
C ASN A 194 19.19 10.83 0.72
N ALA A 195 19.97 9.74 0.64
CA ALA A 195 21.33 9.79 0.11
C ALA A 195 21.43 10.19 -1.37
N ARG A 196 20.31 10.20 -2.11
CA ARG A 196 20.25 10.66 -3.50
C ARG A 196 20.16 12.17 -3.63
N TYR A 197 19.83 12.87 -2.54
CA TYR A 197 19.53 14.29 -2.57
C TYR A 197 20.62 15.13 -1.90
N ALA A 198 20.88 16.31 -2.45
CA ALA A 198 21.53 17.39 -1.70
C ALA A 198 20.46 18.27 -1.04
N PHE A 199 20.67 18.66 0.21
CA PHE A 199 19.70 19.42 1.00
C PHE A 199 20.15 20.88 1.17
N PHE A 200 19.17 21.77 1.26
CA PHE A 200 19.37 23.21 1.36
C PHE A 200 18.34 23.83 2.31
N ALA A 201 18.80 24.75 3.14
CA ALA A 201 17.94 25.64 3.91
C ALA A 201 17.78 26.96 3.16
N GLU A 202 16.55 27.47 3.06
CA GLU A 202 16.28 28.80 2.56
C GLU A 202 16.47 29.82 3.67
N VAL A 203 17.49 30.69 3.55
CA VAL A 203 17.84 31.68 4.57
C VAL A 203 17.84 33.08 3.94
N PRO A 204 16.67 33.75 3.88
CA PRO A 204 16.57 35.14 3.44
C PRO A 204 17.35 36.11 4.34
N GLN A 205 17.53 37.34 3.86
CA GLN A 205 18.21 38.38 4.63
C GLN A 205 17.45 38.65 5.95
N GLY A 206 18.11 38.40 7.08
CA GLY A 206 17.52 38.54 8.42
C GLY A 206 17.11 37.22 9.07
N SER A 207 17.05 36.12 8.32
CA SER A 207 16.82 34.76 8.86
C SER A 207 18.15 34.10 9.26
N THR A 208 18.07 33.05 10.07
CA THR A 208 19.23 32.25 10.49
C THR A 208 19.11 30.82 9.96
N PRO A 209 20.24 30.09 9.77
CA PRO A 209 20.18 28.67 9.38
C PRO A 209 19.42 27.80 10.38
N ASP A 210 19.35 28.21 11.65
CA ASP A 210 18.61 27.51 12.69
C ASP A 210 17.10 27.75 12.63
N ARG A 211 16.65 28.76 11.87
CA ARG A 211 15.23 29.07 11.63
C ARG A 211 15.03 29.52 10.17
N PRO A 212 15.17 28.60 9.21
CA PRO A 212 15.03 28.93 7.80
C PRO A 212 13.57 29.14 7.41
N ASP A 213 13.35 29.80 6.28
CA ASP A 213 12.01 30.08 5.74
C ASP A 213 11.45 28.90 4.92
N GLY A 214 12.31 27.94 4.56
CA GLY A 214 11.93 26.74 3.81
C GLY A 214 13.07 25.72 3.77
N LEU A 215 12.73 24.47 3.49
CA LEU A 215 13.68 23.39 3.27
C LEU A 215 13.53 22.86 1.85
N TRP A 216 14.65 22.70 1.16
CA TRP A 216 14.71 22.31 -0.23
C TRP A 216 15.67 21.14 -0.39
N ARG A 217 15.42 20.28 -1.37
CA ARG A 217 16.36 19.23 -1.77
C ARG A 217 16.36 19.07 -3.29
N ASN A 218 17.47 18.59 -3.86
CA ASN A 218 17.52 18.28 -5.28
C ASN A 218 18.25 16.98 -5.58
N GLU A 219 17.84 16.33 -6.66
CA GLU A 219 18.55 15.22 -7.30
C GLU A 219 18.86 15.64 -8.75
N GLY A 220 20.09 16.10 -9.00
CA GLY A 220 20.45 16.72 -10.28
C GLY A 220 19.68 18.03 -10.49
N ASP A 221 18.86 18.09 -11.54
CA ASP A 221 18.05 19.27 -11.88
C ASP A 221 16.63 19.23 -11.31
N ALA A 222 16.22 18.11 -10.71
CA ALA A 222 14.90 17.98 -10.10
C ALA A 222 14.92 18.57 -8.68
N TRP A 223 14.15 19.62 -8.47
CA TRP A 223 14.00 20.27 -7.18
C TRP A 223 12.72 19.84 -6.46
N GLU A 224 12.85 19.66 -5.16
CA GLU A 224 11.76 19.40 -4.25
C GLU A 224 11.85 20.37 -3.07
N TYR A 225 10.69 20.66 -2.49
CA TYR A 225 10.58 21.47 -1.28
C TYR A 225 9.82 20.68 -0.21
N PHE A 226 10.11 20.96 1.04
CA PHE A 226 9.40 20.37 2.17
C PHE A 226 8.19 21.25 2.48
N SER A 227 6.99 20.71 2.27
CA SER A 227 5.75 21.41 2.62
C SER A 227 5.56 21.37 4.12
N LEU A 228 5.40 22.55 4.71
CA LEU A 228 5.10 22.71 6.14
C LEU A 228 3.60 22.60 6.42
N LEU A 229 2.81 22.24 5.41
CA LEU A 229 1.37 22.04 5.50
C LEU A 229 1.04 20.58 5.80
N ASP A 230 1.63 19.65 5.04
CA ASP A 230 1.44 18.21 5.18
C ASP A 230 2.71 17.46 5.63
N TRP A 231 3.79 18.21 5.90
CA TRP A 231 5.07 17.68 6.40
C TRP A 231 5.71 16.67 5.45
N SER A 232 5.53 16.88 4.14
CA SER A 232 6.02 15.99 3.09
C SER A 232 6.84 16.74 2.03
N TRP A 233 7.69 15.99 1.33
CA TRP A 233 8.45 16.52 0.20
C TRP A 233 7.59 16.53 -1.06
N HIS A 234 7.58 17.66 -1.76
CA HIS A 234 6.84 17.86 -3.00
C HIS A 234 7.77 18.32 -4.12
N PRO A 235 7.52 17.90 -5.38
CA PRO A 235 8.22 18.47 -6.52
C PRO A 235 7.95 19.98 -6.60
N ALA A 236 8.99 20.77 -6.87
CA ALA A 236 8.85 22.22 -7.02
C ALA A 236 7.88 22.59 -8.17
N GLY A 237 7.87 21.80 -9.24
CA GLY A 237 7.02 22.07 -10.40
C GLY A 237 7.29 23.47 -10.97
N ASP A 238 6.27 24.32 -10.96
CA ASP A 238 6.35 25.71 -11.43
C ASP A 238 6.81 26.70 -10.33
N LEU A 239 7.02 26.26 -9.09
CA LEU A 239 7.48 27.13 -8.01
C LEU A 239 8.92 27.61 -8.27
N PRO A 240 9.19 28.92 -8.15
CA PRO A 240 10.52 29.46 -8.37
C PRO A 240 11.46 29.03 -7.24
N VAL A 241 12.54 28.33 -7.59
CA VAL A 241 13.57 27.92 -6.63
C VAL A 241 14.40 29.15 -6.21
N PRO A 242 14.52 29.47 -4.90
CA PRO A 242 15.13 30.70 -4.43
C PRO A 242 16.67 30.58 -4.32
N HIS A 243 17.34 30.27 -5.44
CA HIS A 243 18.76 29.90 -5.48
C HIS A 243 19.71 30.86 -4.74
N GLN A 244 19.38 32.15 -4.63
CA GLN A 244 20.23 33.15 -3.99
C GLN A 244 20.23 33.04 -2.45
N THR A 245 19.14 32.56 -1.86
CA THR A 245 18.95 32.41 -0.40
C THR A 245 19.20 30.98 0.09
N LEU A 246 19.29 30.01 -0.82
CA LEU A 246 19.62 28.63 -0.47
C LEU A 246 21.04 28.49 0.09
N ARG A 247 21.17 27.76 1.19
CA ARG A 247 22.44 27.40 1.83
C ARG A 247 22.52 25.88 1.96
N PRO A 248 23.61 25.23 1.51
CA PRO A 248 23.78 23.79 1.66
C PRO A 248 23.65 23.38 3.12
N LEU A 249 22.97 22.26 3.35
CA LEU A 249 22.71 21.72 4.67
C LEU A 249 23.07 20.23 4.70
N PRO A 250 23.78 19.73 5.73
CA PRO A 250 24.00 18.31 5.91
C PRO A 250 22.67 17.54 5.99
N THR A 251 22.64 16.31 5.47
CA THR A 251 21.44 15.48 5.46
C THR A 251 20.85 15.30 6.86
N ASP A 252 21.68 15.02 7.86
CA ASP A 252 21.20 14.82 9.24
C ASP A 252 20.55 16.08 9.81
N ASP A 253 21.13 17.25 9.56
CA ASP A 253 20.58 18.54 10.00
C ASP A 253 19.26 18.87 9.28
N ALA A 254 19.18 18.59 7.98
CA ALA A 254 17.96 18.76 7.19
C ALA A 254 16.81 17.88 7.70
N LEU A 255 17.09 16.63 8.03
CA LEU A 255 16.11 15.71 8.59
C LEU A 255 15.72 16.10 10.02
N ALA A 256 16.65 16.59 10.82
CA ALA A 256 16.35 17.10 12.15
C ALA A 256 15.43 18.33 12.09
N LEU A 257 15.70 19.26 11.17
CA LEU A 257 14.83 20.41 10.92
C LEU A 257 13.44 19.96 10.43
N ALA A 258 13.36 19.05 9.46
CA ALA A 258 12.09 18.54 8.96
C ALA A 258 11.24 17.84 10.04
N ALA A 259 11.88 17.21 11.03
CA ALA A 259 11.22 16.56 12.16
C ALA A 259 10.76 17.56 13.25
N ASP A 260 11.45 18.69 13.43
CA ASP A 260 11.14 19.71 14.44
C ASP A 260 10.05 20.68 13.95
N ARG A 261 8.81 20.20 13.94
CA ARG A 261 7.63 20.93 13.44
C ARG A 261 7.42 22.29 14.13
N ALA A 262 7.69 22.36 15.43
CA ALA A 262 7.48 23.58 16.21
C ALA A 262 8.43 24.72 15.78
N ARG A 263 9.63 24.39 15.31
CA ARG A 263 10.65 25.36 14.87
C ARG A 263 10.25 26.17 13.64
N TRP A 264 9.35 25.60 12.82
CA TRP A 264 8.85 26.21 11.59
C TRP A 264 7.72 27.21 11.80
N VAL A 265 7.24 27.35 13.03
CA VAL A 265 6.09 28.20 13.35
C VAL A 265 6.55 29.41 14.15
N THR A 266 6.05 30.57 13.74
CA THR A 266 6.23 31.81 14.51
C THR A 266 4.92 32.16 15.17
N TYR A 267 4.96 32.52 16.45
CA TYR A 267 3.80 32.85 17.25
C TYR A 267 3.85 34.31 17.68
N TRP A 268 2.68 34.95 17.75
CA TRP A 268 2.51 36.29 18.28
C TRP A 268 1.35 36.35 19.25
N ALA A 269 1.53 37.07 20.36
CA ALA A 269 0.42 37.56 21.16
C ALA A 269 -0.26 38.71 20.41
N HIS A 270 -1.57 38.59 20.19
CA HIS A 270 -2.36 39.57 19.44
C HIS A 270 -3.05 40.55 20.39
N TYR A 271 -2.83 41.85 20.18
CA TYR A 271 -3.50 42.94 20.89
C TYR A 271 -4.33 43.77 19.91
N ALA A 272 -5.42 44.36 20.40
CA ALA A 272 -6.31 45.18 19.57
C ALA A 272 -5.57 46.32 18.85
N ASP A 273 -4.71 47.02 19.59
CA ASP A 273 -3.86 48.10 19.07
C ASP A 273 -2.65 48.30 19.99
N ALA A 274 -1.74 49.21 19.60
CA ALA A 274 -0.55 49.50 20.37
C ALA A 274 -0.88 50.17 21.72
N LEU A 275 -1.92 51.00 21.80
CA LEU A 275 -2.31 51.71 23.02
C LEU A 275 -2.77 50.71 24.10
N ALA A 276 -3.56 49.71 23.72
CA ALA A 276 -4.04 48.64 24.58
C ALA A 276 -2.87 47.86 25.19
N HIS A 277 -1.88 47.49 24.38
CA HIS A 277 -0.66 46.84 24.86
C HIS A 277 0.11 47.72 25.86
N HIS A 278 0.34 48.99 25.54
CA HIS A 278 1.05 49.92 26.46
C HIS A 278 0.26 50.22 27.74
N ALA A 279 -1.08 50.12 27.70
CA ALA A 279 -1.94 50.24 28.87
C ALA A 279 -1.95 48.96 29.75
N GLY A 280 -1.23 47.91 29.35
CA GLY A 280 -1.15 46.64 30.07
C GLY A 280 -2.40 45.77 29.94
N GLN A 281 -3.21 45.97 28.89
CA GLN A 281 -4.33 45.08 28.60
C GLN A 281 -3.80 43.71 28.15
N PRO A 282 -4.50 42.61 28.49
CA PRO A 282 -4.10 41.28 28.05
C PRO A 282 -4.27 41.11 26.53
N PRO A 283 -3.51 40.19 25.90
CA PRO A 283 -3.73 39.85 24.50
C PRO A 283 -5.13 39.23 24.31
N THR A 284 -5.73 39.47 23.16
CA THR A 284 -7.06 38.97 22.83
C THR A 284 -7.04 37.55 22.26
N THR A 285 -5.93 37.16 21.62
CA THR A 285 -5.69 35.81 21.10
C THR A 285 -4.20 35.60 20.80
N VAL A 286 -3.84 34.43 20.29
CA VAL A 286 -2.53 34.13 19.71
C VAL A 286 -2.69 33.96 18.21
N CYS A 287 -1.78 34.58 17.45
CA CYS A 287 -1.61 34.34 16.03
C CYS A 287 -0.39 33.46 15.77
N ARG A 288 -0.42 32.69 14.68
CA ARG A 288 0.75 31.95 14.19
C ARG A 288 0.93 32.11 12.69
N ARG A 289 2.17 31.97 12.22
CA ARG A 289 2.52 31.94 10.80
C ARG A 289 3.29 30.67 10.50
N ARG A 290 2.87 29.97 9.44
CA ARG A 290 3.60 28.87 8.80
C ARG A 290 4.02 29.32 7.41
N ARG A 291 5.33 29.36 7.15
CA ARG A 291 5.90 29.76 5.86
C ARG A 291 6.27 28.52 5.07
N SER A 292 5.40 28.09 4.17
CA SER A 292 5.74 27.03 3.23
C SER A 292 6.11 27.65 1.87
N PRO A 293 7.06 27.09 1.11
CA PRO A 293 7.46 27.64 -0.19
C PRO A 293 6.30 27.92 -1.17
N GLU A 294 5.26 27.10 -1.12
CA GLU A 294 4.05 27.23 -1.93
C GLU A 294 3.08 28.30 -1.40
N ARG A 295 3.08 28.58 -0.10
CA ARG A 295 2.15 29.51 0.53
C ARG A 295 2.50 29.83 1.99
N VAL A 296 2.23 31.08 2.38
CA VAL A 296 2.22 31.51 3.79
C VAL A 296 0.80 31.38 4.36
N TYR A 297 0.69 30.75 5.53
CA TYR A 297 -0.56 30.65 6.29
C TYR A 297 -0.45 31.42 7.59
N ASP A 298 -1.30 32.43 7.72
CA ASP A 298 -1.49 33.19 8.94
C ASP A 298 -2.80 32.74 9.58
N GLU A 299 -2.71 32.32 10.84
CA GLU A 299 -3.85 31.79 11.58
C GLU A 299 -3.96 32.50 12.94
N ALA A 300 -5.18 32.76 13.40
CA ALA A 300 -5.47 33.18 14.76
C ALA A 300 -6.24 32.07 15.47
N TYR A 301 -6.03 31.92 16.78
CA TYR A 301 -6.78 30.94 17.54
C TYR A 301 -8.18 31.48 17.86
N GLY A 302 -9.19 30.81 17.32
CA GLY A 302 -10.58 31.19 17.43
C GLY A 302 -11.22 30.82 18.77
N PRO A 303 -12.39 31.40 19.09
CA PRO A 303 -13.17 31.05 20.28
C PRO A 303 -13.78 29.64 20.20
N ASP A 304 -13.82 29.04 19.02
CA ASP A 304 -14.25 27.67 18.77
C ASP A 304 -13.18 26.61 19.11
N GLY A 305 -11.97 27.05 19.49
CA GLY A 305 -10.87 26.17 19.81
C GLY A 305 -10.09 25.68 18.58
N ALA A 306 -10.22 26.35 17.43
CA ALA A 306 -9.50 26.02 16.22
C ALA A 306 -8.58 27.16 15.75
N TRP A 307 -7.60 26.80 14.91
CA TRP A 307 -6.80 27.78 14.18
C TRP A 307 -7.57 28.20 12.92
N GLU A 308 -7.91 29.48 12.81
CA GLU A 308 -8.65 30.05 11.69
C GLU A 308 -7.77 31.01 10.88
N PRO A 309 -7.93 31.10 9.54
CA PRO A 309 -7.19 32.07 8.73
C PRO A 309 -7.37 33.51 9.22
N THR A 310 -6.28 34.27 9.31
CA THR A 310 -6.30 35.69 9.72
C THR A 310 -5.46 36.56 8.79
N THR A 311 -5.80 37.85 8.70
CA THR A 311 -4.95 38.86 8.04
C THR A 311 -4.08 39.62 9.03
N ALA A 312 -4.27 39.44 10.34
CA ALA A 312 -3.62 40.27 11.37
C ALA A 312 -2.09 40.29 11.28
N VAL A 313 -1.47 39.14 10.98
CA VAL A 313 0.00 39.06 10.82
C VAL A 313 0.45 39.74 9.52
N HIS A 314 -0.31 39.62 8.44
CA HIS A 314 -0.04 40.37 7.22
C HIS A 314 -0.15 41.89 7.45
N ASP A 315 -1.26 42.33 8.04
CA ASP A 315 -1.59 43.74 8.25
C ASP A 315 -0.63 44.42 9.23
N PHE A 316 -0.07 43.68 10.20
CA PHE A 316 0.97 44.18 11.10
C PHE A 316 2.28 44.54 10.38
N PHE A 317 2.64 43.82 9.31
CA PHE A 317 3.85 44.07 8.53
C PHE A 317 3.59 44.96 7.29
N ASP A 318 2.33 45.22 6.93
CA ASP A 318 1.96 46.12 5.83
C ASP A 318 2.01 47.59 6.31
N PRO A 319 2.72 48.50 5.63
CA PRO A 319 2.75 49.92 5.99
C PRO A 319 1.46 50.70 5.69
N ARG A 320 0.43 50.09 5.10
CA ARG A 320 -0.78 50.76 4.60
C ARG A 320 -1.95 50.93 5.58
N PRO A 321 -2.21 50.05 6.56
CA PRO A 321 -3.34 50.21 7.45
C PRO A 321 -3.19 51.46 8.33
N SER A 322 -4.28 52.22 8.49
CA SER A 322 -4.30 53.40 9.38
C SER A 322 -4.27 53.03 10.87
N ASP A 323 -4.61 51.79 11.20
CA ASP A 323 -4.67 51.27 12.57
C ASP A 323 -4.37 49.76 12.57
N PRO A 324 -3.09 49.36 12.40
CA PRO A 324 -2.72 47.95 12.37
C PRO A 324 -2.84 47.31 13.77
N PRO A 325 -3.21 46.01 13.86
CA PRO A 325 -3.19 45.29 15.13
C PRO A 325 -1.77 45.31 15.71
N HIS A 326 -1.62 45.18 17.02
CA HIS A 326 -0.29 45.11 17.64
C HIS A 326 0.08 43.68 17.97
N LEU A 327 1.17 43.19 17.38
CA LEU A 327 1.67 41.83 17.58
C LEU A 327 3.00 41.85 18.33
N VAL A 328 3.12 40.97 19.33
CA VAL A 328 4.38 40.74 20.06
C VAL A 328 4.80 39.29 19.82
N GLU A 329 5.99 39.08 19.24
CA GLU A 329 6.49 37.72 19.00
C GLU A 329 6.75 37.01 20.33
N ILE A 330 6.30 35.76 20.43
CA ILE A 330 6.39 34.94 21.63
C ILE A 330 6.92 33.54 21.29
N ALA A 331 7.49 32.86 22.28
CA ALA A 331 7.90 31.47 22.13
C ALA A 331 6.70 30.52 22.09
N ALA A 332 6.83 29.34 21.47
CA ALA A 332 5.75 28.34 21.40
C ALA A 332 5.22 27.95 22.80
N ALA A 333 6.12 27.78 23.78
CA ALA A 333 5.72 27.49 25.16
C ALA A 333 4.94 28.64 25.83
N GLU A 334 5.16 29.88 25.40
CA GLU A 334 4.39 31.04 25.87
C GLU A 334 3.05 31.16 25.16
N ALA A 335 3.00 30.87 23.85
CA ALA A 335 1.76 30.73 23.11
C ALA A 335 0.84 29.67 23.75
N GLU A 336 1.38 28.50 24.09
CA GLU A 336 0.61 27.44 24.76
C GLU A 336 0.05 27.90 26.12
N ARG A 337 0.83 28.64 26.92
CA ARG A 337 0.34 29.21 28.18
C ARG A 337 -0.77 30.23 27.96
N LEU A 338 -0.60 31.15 27.02
CA LEU A 338 -1.61 32.16 26.71
C LEU A 338 -2.91 31.54 26.18
N LEU A 339 -2.82 30.53 25.32
CA LEU A 339 -3.99 29.79 24.84
C LEU A 339 -4.67 29.04 25.99
N HIS A 340 -3.90 28.45 26.90
CA HIS A 340 -4.47 27.83 28.09
C HIS A 340 -5.22 28.84 28.98
N GLU A 341 -4.67 30.03 29.18
CA GLU A 341 -5.26 31.08 30.03
C GLU A 341 -6.49 31.74 29.39
N LEU A 342 -6.44 32.02 28.08
CA LEU A 342 -7.50 32.74 27.37
C LEU A 342 -8.70 31.86 27.03
N CYS A 343 -8.46 30.62 26.60
CA CYS A 343 -9.52 29.74 26.09
C CYS A 343 -9.50 28.32 26.67
N GLY A 344 -8.65 28.02 27.65
CA GLY A 344 -8.59 26.70 28.29
C GLY A 344 -7.98 25.59 27.41
N ALA A 345 -7.40 25.95 26.27
CA ALA A 345 -6.83 24.99 25.33
C ALA A 345 -5.59 24.28 25.90
N LYS A 346 -5.33 23.06 25.41
CA LYS A 346 -4.12 22.28 25.70
C LYS A 346 -3.69 21.54 24.44
N GLY A 347 -2.40 21.55 24.14
CA GLY A 347 -1.81 20.99 22.92
C GLY A 347 -2.16 21.79 21.67
N ALA A 348 -2.54 23.06 21.80
CA ALA A 348 -2.92 23.89 20.65
C ALA A 348 -1.70 24.24 19.76
N THR A 349 -0.50 24.12 20.33
CA THR A 349 0.78 24.29 19.63
C THR A 349 1.43 22.97 19.19
N ASP A 350 0.85 21.81 19.53
CA ASP A 350 1.34 20.50 19.07
C ASP A 350 1.00 20.32 17.58
N LEU A 351 2.01 20.01 16.76
CA LEU A 351 1.93 19.96 15.30
C LEU A 351 2.25 18.60 14.71
#